data_AF-A0A1T4X7M6-F1
#
_entry.id   AF-A0A1T4X7M6-F1
#
_cell.length_a   1.000
_cell.length_b   1.000
_cell.length_c   1.000
_cell.angle_alpha   90.00
_cell.angle_beta   90.00
_cell.angle_gamma   90.00
#
_symmetry.space_group_name_H-M   'P 1'
#
loop_
_entity.id
_entity.type
_entity.pdbx_description
1 polymer ?
#
loop_
_entity_poly.entity_id
_entity_poly.type
_entity_poly.pdbx_seq_one_letter_code
_entity_poly.pdbx_strand_id
1 'polypeptide(L)'
;MQKPLLFLGVLTIVMMGYWIPEDRQMPVEGAKPYDWNPAAYWYVGGQNAQKGINIFAREGTPVVASTSGWVVYSENNPAGDNTVLVLGSKWRLHNYANLEKVDVKPGSWVKTGEKIGAVGLPKQNTRRPANLYYSIRSLSPQVSELKPEKPFWLDQVFHVNPHKFLTEYQASDAQAAQAGSAH
;
A
#
# COMPACT_ATOMS: atom_id res chain seq x y z
N MET A 1 36.50 2.02 -14.57
CA MET A 1 35.38 2.75 -15.19
C MET A 1 34.84 3.82 -14.25
N GLN A 2 34.86 5.08 -14.70
CA GLN A 2 33.80 6.09 -14.52
C GLN A 2 32.90 6.01 -13.26
N LYS A 3 33.46 6.11 -12.04
CA LYS A 3 32.68 6.33 -10.81
C LYS A 3 31.60 7.42 -10.96
N PRO A 4 31.87 8.61 -11.54
CA PRO A 4 30.83 9.62 -11.72
C PRO A 4 29.68 9.18 -12.65
N LEU A 5 29.94 8.32 -13.63
CA LEU A 5 28.88 7.82 -14.53
C LEU A 5 27.98 6.78 -13.84
N LEU A 6 28.53 5.95 -12.96
CA LEU A 6 27.74 5.04 -12.12
C LEU A 6 26.83 5.83 -11.16
N PHE A 7 27.35 6.88 -10.52
CA PHE A 7 26.54 7.76 -9.67
C PHE A 7 25.42 8.45 -10.46
N LEU A 8 25.73 8.96 -11.65
CA LEU A 8 24.73 9.58 -12.52
C LEU A 8 23.66 8.57 -12.90
N GLY A 9 24.04 7.35 -13.30
CA GLY A 9 23.09 6.29 -13.66
C GLY A 9 22.15 5.91 -12.53
N VAL A 10 22.67 5.72 -11.32
CA VAL A 10 21.85 5.42 -10.12
C VAL A 10 20.92 6.59 -9.81
N LEU A 11 21.41 7.83 -9.87
CA LEU A 11 20.60 9.02 -9.65
C LEU A 11 19.46 9.13 -10.67
N THR A 12 19.73 8.86 -11.95
CA THR A 12 18.72 8.85 -13.01
C THR A 12 17.65 7.81 -12.74
N ILE A 13 18.01 6.57 -12.36
CA ILE A 13 17.04 5.53 -12.01
C ILE A 13 16.14 5.99 -10.85
N VAL A 14 16.74 6.51 -9.77
CA VAL A 14 15.99 7.01 -8.61
C VAL A 14 15.01 8.10 -9.03
N MET A 15 15.47 9.09 -9.80
CA MET A 15 14.62 10.19 -10.28
C MET A 15 13.49 9.70 -11.18
N MET A 16 13.77 8.75 -12.08
CA MET A 16 12.74 8.15 -12.94
C MET A 16 11.64 7.48 -12.11
N GLY A 17 11.99 6.77 -11.03
CA GLY A 17 11.01 6.14 -10.15
C GLY A 17 10.03 7.14 -9.50
N TYR A 18 10.44 8.39 -9.28
CA TYR A 18 9.54 9.47 -8.80
C TYR A 18 8.72 10.13 -9.91
N TRP A 19 9.15 10.01 -11.17
CA TRP A 19 8.45 10.59 -12.33
C TRP A 19 7.27 9.72 -12.79
N ILE A 20 7.31 8.42 -12.53
CA ILE A 20 6.23 7.49 -12.88
C ILE A 20 4.96 7.89 -12.12
N PRO A 21 3.83 8.13 -12.83
CA PRO A 21 2.54 8.37 -12.19
C PRO A 21 2.14 7.21 -11.29
N GLU A 22 1.42 7.55 -10.23
CA GLU A 22 1.02 6.57 -9.23
C GLU A 22 -0.43 6.17 -9.45
N ASP A 23 -0.62 5.03 -10.12
CA ASP A 23 -1.92 4.40 -10.26
C ASP A 23 -2.43 3.93 -8.90
N ARG A 24 -3.75 3.97 -8.71
CA ARG A 24 -4.40 3.66 -7.43
C ARG A 24 -5.67 2.86 -7.64
N GLN A 25 -5.79 1.75 -6.92
CA GLN A 25 -7.00 0.94 -6.87
C GLN A 25 -7.26 0.44 -5.45
N MET A 26 -8.55 0.32 -5.12
CA MET A 26 -8.99 -0.34 -3.90
C MET A 26 -8.48 -1.78 -3.87
N PRO A 27 -7.66 -2.16 -2.88
CA PRO A 27 -7.01 -3.46 -2.88
C PRO A 27 -7.92 -4.64 -2.57
N VAL A 28 -9.11 -4.39 -2.02
CA VAL A 28 -10.11 -5.43 -1.76
C VAL A 28 -11.27 -5.19 -2.70
N GLU A 29 -11.62 -6.22 -3.48
CA GLU A 29 -12.68 -6.12 -4.47
C GLU A 29 -14.03 -5.76 -3.81
N GLY A 30 -14.67 -4.69 -4.30
CA GLY A 30 -15.95 -4.20 -3.79
C GLY A 30 -15.88 -3.42 -2.46
N ALA A 31 -14.70 -3.25 -1.86
CA ALA A 31 -14.56 -2.49 -0.62
C ALA A 31 -14.81 -0.99 -0.82
N LYS A 32 -15.45 -0.37 0.17
CA LYS A 32 -15.79 1.05 0.21
C LYS A 32 -15.13 1.74 1.41
N PRO A 33 -15.03 3.08 1.42
CA PRO A 33 -14.36 3.84 2.48
C PRO A 33 -14.80 3.58 3.92
N TYR A 34 -16.02 3.07 4.14
CA TYR A 34 -16.53 2.72 5.45
C TYR A 34 -16.14 1.30 5.92
N ASP A 35 -15.49 0.49 5.08
CA ASP A 35 -15.02 -0.85 5.41
C ASP A 35 -13.69 -0.86 6.19
N TRP A 36 -13.18 0.33 6.58
CA TRP A 36 -12.05 0.48 7.49
C TRP A 36 -12.20 1.72 8.36
N ASN A 37 -11.47 1.76 9.47
CA ASN A 37 -11.36 2.97 10.30
C ASN A 37 -10.17 3.82 9.82
N PRO A 38 -10.39 5.03 9.26
CA PRO A 38 -9.30 5.90 8.81
C PRO A 38 -8.40 6.40 9.96
N ALA A 39 -8.95 6.51 11.18
CA ALA A 39 -8.20 6.92 12.36
C ALA A 39 -7.26 5.83 12.91
N ALA A 40 -7.32 4.61 12.36
CA ALA A 40 -6.41 3.55 12.76
C ALA A 40 -4.96 3.80 12.31
N TYR A 41 -4.77 4.53 11.20
CA TYR A 41 -3.43 4.93 10.77
C TYR A 41 -2.79 5.89 11.78
N TRP A 42 -1.59 5.56 12.22
CA TRP A 42 -0.81 6.28 13.23
C TRP A 42 -1.46 6.34 14.62
N TYR A 43 -2.45 5.50 14.90
CA TYR A 43 -2.94 5.32 16.26
C TYR A 43 -1.85 4.67 17.13
N VAL A 44 -1.65 5.20 18.34
CA VAL A 44 -0.66 4.73 19.30
C VAL A 44 -1.37 4.05 20.46
N GLY A 45 -1.35 2.72 20.47
CA GLY A 45 -1.98 1.90 21.51
C GLY A 45 -0.97 1.24 22.48
N GLY A 46 0.30 1.64 22.43
CA GLY A 46 1.39 1.02 23.18
C GLY A 46 2.76 1.54 22.73
N GLN A 47 3.74 0.64 22.56
CA GLN A 47 5.12 1.00 22.21
C GLN A 47 5.33 1.32 20.72
N ASN A 48 4.30 1.18 19.87
CA ASN A 48 4.39 1.41 18.43
C ASN A 48 3.13 2.12 17.90
N ALA A 49 3.31 2.89 16.82
CA ALA A 49 2.20 3.40 16.01
C ALA A 49 1.74 2.35 14.98
N GLN A 50 0.45 2.28 14.72
CA GLN A 50 -0.09 1.45 13.64
C GLN A 50 0.24 2.07 12.26
N LYS A 51 0.92 1.30 11.40
CA LYS A 51 1.51 1.78 10.14
C LYS A 51 0.57 1.67 8.93
N GLY A 52 -0.60 1.08 9.11
CA GLY A 52 -1.54 0.76 8.05
C GLY A 52 -3.00 0.77 8.53
N ILE A 53 -3.88 0.23 7.70
CA ILE A 53 -5.31 0.07 7.97
C ILE A 53 -5.70 -1.40 7.81
N ASN A 54 -6.77 -1.81 8.49
CA ASN A 54 -7.41 -3.11 8.25
C ASN A 54 -8.68 -2.87 7.42
N ILE A 55 -8.73 -3.40 6.21
CA ILE A 55 -9.88 -3.33 5.31
C ILE A 55 -10.70 -4.60 5.50
N PHE A 56 -11.87 -4.47 6.11
CA PHE A 56 -12.71 -5.61 6.47
C PHE A 56 -13.51 -6.11 5.27
N ALA A 57 -13.47 -7.42 5.05
CA ALA A 57 -14.26 -8.11 4.04
C ALA A 57 -14.40 -9.59 4.42
N ARG A 58 -15.22 -10.33 3.68
CA ARG A 58 -15.32 -11.78 3.88
C ARG A 58 -13.98 -12.44 3.56
N GLU A 59 -13.63 -13.49 4.31
CA GLU A 59 -12.51 -14.37 3.95
C GLU A 59 -12.69 -14.89 2.51
N GLY A 60 -11.59 -15.02 1.77
CA GLY A 60 -11.59 -15.40 0.36
C GLY A 60 -11.93 -14.27 -0.62
N THR A 61 -12.33 -13.07 -0.15
CA THR A 61 -12.57 -11.91 -1.03
C THR A 61 -11.30 -11.59 -1.82
N PRO A 62 -11.36 -11.40 -3.15
CA PRO A 62 -10.18 -11.13 -3.96
C PRO A 62 -9.43 -9.87 -3.48
N VAL A 63 -8.10 -10.02 -3.38
CA VAL A 63 -7.18 -8.92 -3.16
C VAL A 63 -6.43 -8.64 -4.45
N VAL A 64 -6.42 -7.37 -4.86
CA VAL A 64 -5.79 -6.88 -6.08
C VAL A 64 -4.68 -5.89 -5.76
N ALA A 65 -3.71 -5.76 -6.67
CA ALA A 65 -2.65 -4.77 -6.55
C ALA A 65 -3.24 -3.35 -6.63
N SER A 66 -2.98 -2.54 -5.61
CA SER A 66 -3.39 -1.14 -5.57
C SER A 66 -2.62 -0.27 -6.56
N THR A 67 -1.45 -0.72 -7.00
CA THR A 67 -0.59 0.00 -7.94
C THR A 67 0.22 -1.01 -8.75
N SER A 68 0.60 -0.63 -9.97
CA SER A 68 1.52 -1.43 -10.78
C SER A 68 2.91 -1.44 -10.14
N GLY A 69 3.59 -2.59 -10.16
CA GLY A 69 4.93 -2.67 -9.57
C GLY A 69 5.55 -4.06 -9.56
N TRP A 70 6.75 -4.14 -8.98
CA TRP A 70 7.48 -5.40 -8.80
C TRP A 70 7.11 -6.05 -7.48
N VAL A 71 6.73 -7.32 -7.50
CA VAL A 71 6.58 -8.12 -6.29
C VAL A 71 7.98 -8.39 -5.72
N VAL A 72 8.35 -7.73 -4.64
CA VAL A 72 9.67 -7.87 -4.00
C VAL A 72 9.68 -8.98 -2.95
N TYR A 73 8.51 -9.33 -2.43
CA TYR A 73 8.35 -10.38 -1.44
C TYR A 73 6.94 -10.98 -1.51
N SER A 74 6.84 -12.27 -1.25
CA SER A 74 5.57 -12.95 -1.01
C SER A 74 5.79 -14.14 -0.10
N GLU A 75 4.89 -14.33 0.86
CA GLU A 75 4.82 -15.51 1.73
C GLU A 75 3.59 -16.34 1.36
N ASN A 76 3.75 -17.66 1.25
CA ASN A 76 2.66 -18.57 0.92
C ASN A 76 2.66 -19.80 1.85
N ASN A 77 2.14 -19.58 3.04
CA ASN A 77 1.85 -20.55 4.08
C ASN A 77 0.42 -21.10 3.88
N PRO A 78 0.25 -22.44 3.75
CA PRO A 78 -1.08 -23.07 3.67
C PRO A 78 -2.00 -22.79 4.86
N ALA A 79 -1.43 -22.42 6.02
CA ALA A 79 -2.20 -22.03 7.21
C ALA A 79 -2.67 -20.56 7.20
N GLY A 80 -2.52 -19.84 6.08
CA GLY A 80 -2.85 -18.41 5.95
C GLY A 80 -1.86 -17.47 6.66
N ASP A 81 -2.30 -16.23 6.89
CA ASP A 81 -1.49 -15.11 7.42
C ASP A 81 -0.36 -14.69 6.47
N ASN A 82 -0.65 -14.79 5.18
CA ASN A 82 0.29 -14.55 4.11
C ASN A 82 0.47 -13.05 3.86
N THR A 83 1.61 -12.71 3.25
CA THR A 83 1.99 -11.33 2.96
C THR A 83 2.53 -11.19 1.55
N VAL A 84 2.19 -10.10 0.86
CA VAL A 84 2.81 -9.68 -0.41
C VAL A 84 3.32 -8.25 -0.28
N LEU A 85 4.55 -7.99 -0.75
CA LEU A 85 5.10 -6.64 -0.89
C LEU A 85 5.30 -6.30 -2.37
N VAL A 86 4.69 -5.20 -2.82
CA VAL A 86 4.85 -4.66 -4.17
C VAL A 86 5.60 -3.33 -4.11
N LEU A 87 6.73 -3.22 -4.81
CA LEU A 87 7.44 -1.97 -5.03
C LEU A 87 6.84 -1.26 -6.25
N GLY A 88 6.08 -0.20 -5.99
CA GLY A 88 5.44 0.63 -7.00
C GLY A 88 6.20 1.92 -7.29
N SER A 89 5.49 2.84 -7.97
CA SER A 89 5.97 4.19 -8.25
C SER A 89 6.39 4.96 -6.99
N LYS A 90 7.18 6.03 -7.16
CA LYS A 90 7.73 6.86 -6.07
C LYS A 90 8.49 6.07 -5.00
N TRP A 91 8.98 4.88 -5.35
CA TRP A 91 9.70 3.98 -4.45
C TRP A 91 8.91 3.64 -3.19
N ARG A 92 7.62 3.33 -3.36
CA ARG A 92 6.72 2.94 -2.27
C ARG A 92 6.50 1.43 -2.26
N LEU A 93 6.67 0.84 -1.09
CA LEU A 93 6.35 -0.55 -0.79
C LEU A 93 4.90 -0.65 -0.31
N HIS A 94 4.07 -1.32 -1.10
CA HIS A 94 2.69 -1.64 -0.80
C HIS A 94 2.63 -3.02 -0.16
N ASN A 95 2.22 -3.07 1.10
CA ASN A 95 2.16 -4.29 1.89
C ASN A 95 0.72 -4.78 2.02
N TYR A 96 0.50 -6.02 1.61
CA TYR A 96 -0.78 -6.74 1.65
C TYR A 96 -0.62 -7.94 2.57
N ALA A 97 -1.05 -7.81 3.83
CA ALA A 97 -0.88 -8.86 4.85
C ALA A 97 -2.24 -9.37 5.36
N ASN A 98 -2.21 -10.42 6.21
CA ASN A 98 -3.38 -11.20 6.63
C ASN A 98 -4.08 -11.89 5.45
N LEU A 99 -3.33 -12.28 4.41
CA LEU A 99 -3.90 -12.97 3.26
C LEU A 99 -4.14 -14.45 3.60
N GLU A 100 -5.23 -15.01 3.09
CA GLU A 100 -5.48 -16.46 3.17
C GLU A 100 -4.58 -17.19 2.14
N LYS A 101 -4.47 -16.62 0.94
CA LYS A 101 -3.69 -17.15 -0.17
C LYS A 101 -2.98 -16.05 -0.95
N VAL A 102 -1.94 -16.45 -1.66
CA VAL A 102 -1.16 -15.58 -2.54
C VAL A 102 -1.11 -16.19 -3.94
N ASP A 103 -1.41 -15.37 -4.94
CA ASP A 103 -1.52 -15.77 -6.35
C ASP A 103 -0.29 -15.29 -7.18
N VAL A 104 0.68 -14.63 -6.55
CA VAL A 104 1.88 -14.04 -7.19
C VAL A 104 3.19 -14.54 -6.57
N LYS A 105 4.32 -14.27 -7.23
CA LYS A 105 5.66 -14.70 -6.80
C LYS A 105 6.66 -13.54 -6.79
N PRO A 106 7.73 -13.59 -5.97
CA PRO A 106 8.76 -12.56 -5.99
C PRO A 106 9.42 -12.48 -7.37
N GLY A 107 9.75 -11.28 -7.81
CA GLY A 107 10.31 -11.01 -9.13
C GLY A 107 9.28 -10.93 -10.26
N SER A 108 7.97 -11.10 -9.99
CA SER A 108 6.93 -10.84 -10.98
C SER A 108 6.55 -9.35 -11.01
N TRP A 109 6.13 -8.87 -12.19
CA TRP A 109 5.49 -7.57 -12.33
C TRP A 109 3.98 -7.74 -12.28
N VAL A 110 3.30 -6.93 -11.47
CA VAL A 110 1.84 -6.88 -11.38
C VAL A 110 1.33 -5.54 -11.90
N LYS A 111 0.17 -5.55 -12.53
CA LYS A 111 -0.54 -4.33 -12.93
C LYS A 111 -1.52 -3.89 -11.85
N THR A 112 -1.83 -2.60 -11.78
CA THR A 112 -2.95 -2.11 -10.97
C THR A 112 -4.23 -2.89 -11.27
N GLY A 113 -4.88 -3.40 -10.23
CA GLY A 113 -6.10 -4.21 -10.35
C GLY A 113 -5.88 -5.70 -10.64
N GLU A 114 -4.65 -6.12 -10.89
CA GLU A 114 -4.33 -7.53 -11.02
C GLU A 114 -4.50 -8.25 -9.69
N LYS A 115 -5.11 -9.44 -9.71
CA LYS A 115 -5.31 -10.24 -8.51
C LYS A 115 -3.99 -10.76 -7.97
N ILE A 116 -3.74 -10.53 -6.68
CA ILE A 116 -2.51 -10.95 -5.99
C ILE A 116 -2.76 -11.94 -4.85
N GLY A 117 -4.01 -12.11 -4.42
CA GLY A 117 -4.36 -13.04 -3.36
C GLY A 117 -5.82 -12.94 -2.94
N ALA A 118 -6.10 -13.33 -1.69
CA ALA A 118 -7.41 -13.16 -1.08
C ALA A 118 -7.34 -12.83 0.41
N VAL A 119 -8.35 -12.11 0.91
CA VAL A 119 -8.52 -11.73 2.32
C VAL A 119 -8.53 -12.96 3.21
N GLY A 120 -7.80 -12.93 4.32
CA GLY A 120 -7.76 -14.01 5.31
C GLY A 120 -8.05 -13.56 6.73
N LEU A 121 -7.78 -14.47 7.67
CA LEU A 121 -7.91 -14.23 9.10
C LEU A 121 -6.56 -13.84 9.72
N PRO A 122 -6.52 -12.82 10.59
CA PRO A 122 -5.30 -12.45 11.30
C PRO A 122 -4.93 -13.51 12.35
N LYS A 123 -3.73 -14.10 12.27
CA LYS A 123 -3.34 -15.19 13.20
C LYS A 123 -3.15 -14.75 14.64
N GLN A 124 -2.66 -13.52 14.87
CA GLN A 124 -2.41 -13.04 16.24
C GLN A 124 -3.70 -12.99 17.08
N ASN A 125 -4.87 -12.92 16.44
CA ASN A 125 -6.14 -12.95 17.13
C ASN A 125 -7.26 -13.42 16.19
N THR A 126 -7.47 -14.74 16.12
CA THR A 126 -8.52 -15.38 15.28
C THR A 126 -9.95 -14.96 15.64
N ARG A 127 -10.17 -14.27 16.78
CA ARG A 127 -11.47 -13.67 17.12
C ARG A 127 -11.72 -12.35 16.38
N ARG A 128 -10.71 -11.77 15.73
CA ARG A 128 -10.89 -10.58 14.90
C ARG A 128 -11.49 -10.98 13.55
N PRO A 129 -12.39 -10.16 12.99
CA PRO A 129 -12.99 -10.43 11.69
C PRO A 129 -11.92 -10.45 10.59
N ALA A 130 -12.20 -11.20 9.52
CA ALA A 130 -11.37 -11.26 8.33
C ALA A 130 -11.12 -9.87 7.75
N ASN A 131 -9.88 -9.62 7.35
CA ASN A 131 -9.44 -8.33 6.84
C ASN A 131 -8.15 -8.45 6.05
N LEU A 132 -7.92 -7.50 5.15
CA LEU A 132 -6.60 -7.19 4.61
C LEU A 132 -5.93 -6.15 5.50
N TYR A 133 -4.73 -6.42 6.03
CA TYR A 133 -3.88 -5.35 6.55
C TYR A 133 -3.10 -4.71 5.41
N TYR A 134 -3.33 -3.42 5.19
CA TYR A 134 -2.73 -2.65 4.10
C TYR A 134 -1.90 -1.49 4.65
N SER A 135 -0.62 -1.45 4.31
CA SER A 135 0.30 -0.36 4.67
C SER A 135 1.18 0.04 3.50
N ILE A 136 1.59 1.30 3.46
CA ILE A 136 2.45 1.83 2.41
C ILE A 136 3.68 2.48 3.05
N ARG A 137 4.87 2.01 2.66
CA ARG A 137 6.14 2.53 3.17
C ARG A 137 6.97 3.11 2.03
N SER A 138 7.34 4.38 2.12
CA SER A 138 8.30 5.02 1.23
C SER A 138 9.73 4.63 1.58
N LEU A 139 10.58 4.39 0.59
CA LEU A 139 12.01 4.18 0.82
C LEU A 139 12.72 5.47 1.24
N SER A 140 12.23 6.63 0.80
CA SER A 140 12.71 7.95 1.22
C SER A 140 11.77 8.60 2.23
N PRO A 141 12.28 9.49 3.11
CA PRO A 141 11.44 10.23 4.03
C PRO A 141 10.59 11.27 3.28
N GLN A 142 9.30 11.33 3.61
CA GLN A 142 8.38 12.34 3.12
C GLN A 142 8.48 13.59 3.99
N VAL A 143 9.39 14.50 3.62
CA VAL A 143 9.68 15.71 4.40
C VAL A 143 8.43 16.59 4.60
N SER A 144 7.49 16.57 3.66
CA SER A 144 6.21 17.27 3.78
C SER A 144 5.28 16.71 4.86
N GLU A 145 5.51 15.49 5.35
CA GLU A 145 4.73 14.82 6.39
C GLU A 145 5.38 14.91 7.78
N LEU A 146 6.44 15.71 7.93
CA LEU A 146 7.15 15.90 9.19
C LEU A 146 6.24 16.56 10.23
N LYS A 147 5.96 15.84 11.32
CA LYS A 147 5.03 16.22 12.40
C LYS A 147 5.70 16.02 13.76
N PRO A 148 6.64 16.91 14.17
CA PRO A 148 7.44 16.74 15.38
C PRO A 148 6.62 16.57 16.66
N GLU A 149 5.38 17.04 16.66
CA GLU A 149 4.42 16.95 17.77
C GLU A 149 3.84 15.54 17.98
N LYS A 150 3.97 14.64 16.99
CA LYS A 150 3.41 13.29 17.07
C LYS A 150 4.42 12.28 17.63
N PRO A 151 3.96 11.28 18.42
CA PRO A 151 4.80 10.15 18.78
C PRO A 151 5.33 9.45 17.51
N PHE A 152 6.59 9.01 17.57
CA PHE A 152 7.27 8.30 16.49
C PHE A 152 7.40 9.08 15.17
N TRP A 153 7.37 10.41 15.18
CA TRP A 153 7.40 11.25 13.98
C TRP A 153 8.56 10.94 13.00
N LEU A 154 9.73 10.53 13.50
CA LEU A 154 10.86 10.11 12.66
C LEU A 154 10.58 8.81 11.86
N ASP A 155 9.74 7.91 12.37
CA ASP A 155 9.26 6.74 11.62
C ASP A 155 8.09 7.12 10.70
N GLN A 156 7.29 8.12 11.09
CA GLN A 156 6.11 8.55 10.33
C GLN A 156 6.43 9.02 8.92
N VAL A 157 7.54 9.73 8.74
CA VAL A 157 7.92 10.27 7.42
C VAL A 157 8.14 9.17 6.38
N PHE A 158 8.41 7.93 6.79
CA PHE A 158 8.56 6.79 5.88
C PHE A 158 7.22 6.10 5.56
N HIS A 159 6.11 6.52 6.15
CA HIS A 159 4.81 5.88 5.95
C HIS A 159 3.84 6.81 5.24
N VAL A 160 3.12 6.27 4.26
CA VAL A 160 2.06 6.99 3.56
C VAL A 160 0.74 6.60 4.20
N ASN A 161 -0.12 7.57 4.48
CA ASN A 161 -1.46 7.31 5.00
C ASN A 161 -2.29 6.55 3.94
N PRO A 162 -2.65 5.26 4.18
CA PRO A 162 -3.36 4.47 3.16
C PRO A 162 -4.77 4.98 2.88
N HIS A 163 -5.46 5.56 3.87
CA HIS A 163 -6.77 6.14 3.65
C HIS A 163 -6.67 7.29 2.64
N LYS A 164 -5.77 8.26 2.86
CA LYS A 164 -5.55 9.36 1.93
C LYS A 164 -5.15 8.87 0.54
N PHE A 165 -4.24 7.91 0.47
CA PHE A 165 -3.80 7.30 -0.80
C PHE A 165 -5.01 6.75 -1.58
N LEU A 166 -5.90 6.01 -0.92
CA LEU A 166 -7.04 5.35 -1.56
C LEU A 166 -8.21 6.30 -1.87
N THR A 167 -8.44 7.36 -1.10
CA THR A 167 -9.66 8.19 -1.20
C THR A 167 -9.44 9.56 -1.86
N GLU A 168 -8.29 10.21 -1.67
CA GLU A 168 -8.09 11.59 -2.17
C GLU A 168 -8.04 11.65 -3.71
N TYR A 169 -7.60 10.57 -4.38
CA TYR A 169 -7.56 10.50 -5.85
C TYR A 169 -8.94 10.21 -6.48
N GLN A 170 -9.77 9.41 -5.82
CA GLN A 170 -11.15 9.17 -6.28
C GLN A 170 -11.96 10.47 -6.29
N ALA A 171 -11.71 11.37 -5.34
CA ALA A 171 -12.32 12.69 -5.31
C ALA A 171 -11.89 13.56 -6.50
N SER A 172 -10.61 13.54 -6.89
CA SER A 172 -10.13 14.30 -8.06
C SER A 172 -10.66 13.75 -9.38
N ASP A 173 -10.76 12.43 -9.53
CA ASP A 173 -11.30 11.80 -10.75
C ASP A 173 -12.81 12.03 -10.88
N ALA A 174 -13.56 11.95 -9.78
CA ALA A 174 -14.98 12.28 -9.76
C ALA A 174 -15.23 13.75 -10.14
N GLN A 175 -14.38 14.67 -9.65
CA GLN A 175 -14.44 16.09 -10.01
C GLN A 175 -14.06 16.33 -11.49
N ALA A 176 -13.06 15.62 -12.00
CA ALA A 176 -12.67 15.70 -13.41
C ALA A 176 -13.75 15.12 -14.35
N ALA A 177 -14.39 14.01 -13.98
CA ALA A 177 -15.49 13.41 -14.73
C ALA A 177 -16.73 14.32 -14.74
N GLN A 178 -17.05 14.97 -13.63
CA GLN A 178 -18.14 15.95 -13.56
C GLN A 178 -17.84 17.21 -14.39
N ALA A 179 -16.61 17.70 -14.37
CA ALA A 179 -16.20 18.85 -15.18
C ALA A 179 -16.19 18.54 -16.70
N GLY A 180 -15.86 17.31 -17.09
CA GLY A 180 -15.88 16.87 -18.49
C GLY A 180 -17.28 16.63 -19.07
N SER A 181 -18.30 16.42 -18.23
CA SER A 181 -19.70 16.25 -18.64
C SER A 181 -20.48 17.57 -18.84
N ALA A 182 -19.83 18.71 -18.60
CA ALA A 182 -20.42 20.05 -18.70
C ALA A 182 -20.10 20.78 -20.02
N HIS A 183 -19.60 20.07 -21.04
CA HIS A 183 -19.27 20.62 -22.36
C HIS A 183 -19.98 19.89 -23.49
#